data_AF-A0A3A6NC81-F1
#
_entry.id   AF-A0A3A6NC81-F1
#
_cell.length_a   1.000
_cell.length_b   1.000
_cell.length_c   1.000
_cell.angle_alpha   90.00
_cell.angle_beta   90.00
_cell.angle_gamma   90.00
#
_symmetry.space_group_name_H-M   'P 1'
#
loop_
_entity.id
_entity.type
_entity.pdbx_description
1 polymer ?
#
loop_
_entity_poly.entity_id
_entity_poly.type
_entity_poly.pdbx_seq_one_letter_code
_entity_poly.pdbx_strand_id
1 'polypeptide(L)'
;MKLLYLTDTHIRGSNPRNRTDDFPATLRLKLQEVADIAVSEKADAILHGGDLFDLPTPEFPLVSGCMRILMSVGIPIYAVAGNHDMYAYSPDTLDRTMLGFLSNLNIISLLQPEERLYLSDDRVRVQLTGQHFHHAIDRRDPVLDYCVDKVDCDFAVHMAHGMLLNKPFFKDTPYTLIEQVAPFTEADVTLGSHAHFGYPEVWAEGKLFINPGSVVRLSHQPVDINRLPRIVVLDFEPTGLTFRYISLQSARPGREVIDLSGPDVSRTREECITGLAGTYGEGPVVRDLKGTLDDVSEKRTVSRAVKDEALRLIDKYRRDAE
;
A
#
# COMPACT_ATOMS: atom_id res chain seq x y z
N MET A 1 -14.95 -11.18 -17.34
CA MET A 1 -14.13 -9.99 -17.04
C MET A 1 -12.87 -10.40 -16.27
N LYS A 2 -11.70 -9.85 -16.62
CA LYS A 2 -10.43 -10.15 -15.95
C LYS A 2 -9.81 -8.92 -15.31
N LEU A 3 -9.44 -9.04 -14.04
CA LEU A 3 -8.77 -7.97 -13.29
C LEU A 3 -7.38 -8.45 -12.84
N LEU A 4 -6.37 -7.62 -13.06
CA LEU A 4 -5.00 -7.90 -12.65
C LEU A 4 -4.67 -7.13 -11.36
N TYR A 5 -4.32 -7.82 -10.28
CA TYR A 5 -4.01 -7.20 -9.00
C TYR A 5 -2.53 -7.30 -8.62
N LEU A 6 -1.97 -6.16 -8.23
CA LEU A 6 -0.64 -6.01 -7.65
C LEU A 6 -0.65 -4.93 -6.56
N THR A 7 0.39 -4.87 -5.73
CA THR A 7 0.44 -3.90 -4.64
C THR A 7 1.89 -3.65 -4.18
N ASP A 8 2.08 -2.58 -3.41
CA ASP A 8 3.31 -2.23 -2.70
C ASP A 8 4.50 -2.20 -3.66
N THR A 9 4.39 -1.41 -4.73
CA THR A 9 5.46 -1.27 -5.73
C THR A 9 6.64 -0.46 -5.18
N HIS A 10 6.38 0.50 -4.28
CA HIS A 10 7.39 1.41 -3.71
C HIS A 10 8.33 1.99 -4.77
N ILE A 11 7.76 2.60 -5.82
CA ILE A 11 8.54 3.27 -6.86
C ILE A 11 9.43 4.34 -6.20
N ARG A 12 10.75 4.20 -6.37
CA ARG A 12 11.78 5.12 -5.86
C ARG A 12 13.04 5.13 -6.72
N GLY A 13 13.78 6.24 -6.66
CA GLY A 13 14.99 6.45 -7.46
C GLY A 13 16.27 5.91 -6.81
N SER A 14 16.19 5.43 -5.58
CA SER A 14 17.34 4.96 -4.80
C SER A 14 17.18 3.50 -4.39
N ASN A 15 18.30 2.82 -4.14
CA ASN A 15 18.26 1.51 -3.50
C ASN A 15 17.74 1.61 -2.06
N PRO A 16 16.80 0.75 -1.65
CA PRO A 16 16.60 0.42 -0.25
C PRO A 16 17.92 -0.04 0.37
N ARG A 17 18.08 0.17 1.68
CA ARG A 17 19.35 -0.03 2.39
C ARG A 17 20.01 -1.38 2.10
N ASN A 18 19.22 -2.45 2.05
CA ASN A 18 19.72 -3.81 1.90
C ASN A 18 19.72 -4.29 0.45
N ARG A 19 19.47 -3.43 -0.55
CA ARG A 19 19.47 -3.81 -1.97
C ARG A 19 20.83 -3.61 -2.62
N THR A 20 21.31 -4.65 -3.28
CA THR A 20 22.64 -4.68 -3.93
C THR A 20 22.57 -4.51 -5.45
N ASP A 21 21.41 -4.70 -6.05
CA ASP A 21 21.15 -4.50 -7.48
C ASP A 21 20.69 -3.07 -7.79
N ASP A 22 20.51 -2.73 -9.07
CA ASP A 22 19.89 -1.46 -9.49
C ASP A 22 18.37 -1.53 -9.25
N PHE A 23 17.93 -1.01 -8.11
CA PHE A 23 16.53 -1.10 -7.71
C PHE A 23 15.57 -0.38 -8.68
N PRO A 24 15.85 0.86 -9.12
CA PRO A 24 15.05 1.51 -10.15
C PRO A 24 14.94 0.73 -11.47
N ALA A 25 16.02 0.10 -11.93
CA ALA A 25 15.97 -0.75 -13.13
C ALA A 25 15.12 -2.00 -12.89
N THR A 26 15.27 -2.66 -11.75
CA THR A 26 14.46 -3.82 -11.36
C THR A 26 12.97 -3.46 -11.29
N LEU A 27 12.61 -2.29 -10.75
CA LEU A 27 11.24 -1.79 -10.74
C LEU A 27 10.68 -1.65 -12.17
N ARG A 28 11.43 -1.01 -13.08
CA ARG A 28 10.99 -0.84 -14.48
C ARG A 28 10.80 -2.17 -15.20
N LEU A 29 11.70 -3.14 -15.01
CA LEU A 29 11.57 -4.48 -15.58
C LEU A 29 10.31 -5.19 -15.09
N LYS A 30 10.03 -5.09 -13.79
CA LYS A 30 8.81 -5.67 -13.19
C LYS A 30 7.54 -5.01 -13.69
N LEU A 31 7.52 -3.68 -13.77
CA LEU A 31 6.37 -2.95 -14.32
C LEU A 31 6.14 -3.26 -15.80
N GLN A 32 7.22 -3.44 -16.58
CA GLN A 32 7.10 -3.87 -17.97
C GLN A 32 6.51 -5.28 -18.06
N GLU A 33 7.00 -6.20 -17.25
CA GLU A 33 6.44 -7.55 -17.19
C GLU A 33 4.96 -7.56 -16.77
N VAL A 34 4.57 -6.75 -15.78
CA VAL A 34 3.16 -6.58 -15.37
C VAL A 34 2.32 -6.06 -16.54
N ALA A 35 2.81 -5.05 -17.27
CA ALA A 35 2.13 -4.51 -18.44
C ALA A 35 1.97 -5.58 -19.53
N ASP A 36 3.02 -6.34 -19.83
CA ASP A 36 2.99 -7.43 -20.80
C ASP A 36 2.01 -8.54 -20.39
N ILE A 37 1.98 -8.88 -19.09
CA ILE A 37 1.01 -9.84 -18.53
C ILE A 37 -0.41 -9.31 -18.71
N ALA A 38 -0.68 -8.05 -18.35
CA ALA A 38 -2.00 -7.44 -18.49
C ALA A 38 -2.53 -7.53 -19.93
N VAL A 39 -1.68 -7.26 -20.92
CA VAL A 39 -2.02 -7.41 -22.35
C VAL A 39 -2.25 -8.86 -22.73
N SER A 40 -1.34 -9.77 -22.36
CA SER A 40 -1.44 -11.19 -22.68
C SER A 40 -2.71 -11.83 -22.12
N GLU A 41 -3.13 -11.37 -20.95
CA GLU A 41 -4.31 -11.84 -20.25
C GLU A 41 -5.60 -11.22 -20.74
N LYS A 42 -5.49 -10.14 -21.53
CA LYS A 42 -6.61 -9.28 -21.91
C LYS A 42 -7.33 -8.78 -20.66
N ALA A 43 -6.55 -8.26 -19.70
CA ALA A 43 -7.10 -7.69 -18.50
C ALA A 43 -7.96 -6.46 -18.85
N ASP A 44 -9.15 -6.40 -18.27
CA ASP A 44 -10.07 -5.27 -18.40
C ASP A 44 -9.63 -4.10 -17.52
N ALA A 45 -8.95 -4.37 -16.41
CA ALA A 45 -8.33 -3.36 -15.56
C ALA A 45 -7.13 -3.90 -14.77
N ILE A 46 -6.26 -2.96 -14.37
CA ILE A 46 -5.21 -3.18 -13.38
C ILE A 46 -5.66 -2.57 -12.05
N LEU A 47 -5.55 -3.33 -10.97
CA LEU A 47 -5.89 -2.95 -9.61
C LEU A 47 -4.61 -2.83 -8.79
N HIS A 48 -4.33 -1.67 -8.21
CA HIS A 48 -3.15 -1.44 -7.37
C HIS A 48 -3.54 -1.23 -5.90
N GLY A 49 -3.08 -2.11 -5.01
CA GLY A 49 -3.44 -2.11 -3.58
C GLY A 49 -2.89 -0.97 -2.74
N GLY A 50 -2.08 -0.08 -3.33
CA GLY A 50 -1.48 1.08 -2.66
C GLY A 50 0.02 0.93 -2.42
N ASP A 51 0.64 1.96 -1.87
CA ASP A 51 2.09 2.14 -1.83
C ASP A 51 2.71 2.02 -3.24
N LEU A 52 2.10 2.76 -4.18
CA LEU A 52 2.63 2.85 -5.54
C LEU A 52 4.00 3.52 -5.52
N PHE A 53 4.15 4.58 -4.73
CA PHE A 53 5.39 5.31 -4.53
C PHE A 53 5.94 5.07 -3.12
N ASP A 54 7.28 5.08 -2.97
CA ASP A 54 7.93 4.97 -1.65
C ASP A 54 7.81 6.26 -0.82
N LEU A 55 7.57 7.39 -1.50
CA LEU A 55 7.43 8.71 -0.91
C LEU A 55 6.28 9.44 -1.59
N PRO A 56 5.61 10.40 -0.91
CA PRO A 56 4.52 11.17 -1.51
C PRO A 56 4.93 12.01 -2.72
N THR A 57 6.19 12.45 -2.76
CA THR A 57 6.78 13.25 -3.84
C THR A 57 8.09 12.64 -4.35
N PRO A 58 8.01 11.57 -5.15
CA PRO A 58 9.15 10.97 -5.83
C PRO A 58 9.64 11.85 -6.99
N GLU A 59 10.81 11.54 -7.56
CA GLU A 59 11.40 12.32 -8.64
C GLU A 59 10.62 12.19 -9.96
N PHE A 60 10.29 13.32 -10.59
CA PHE A 60 9.50 13.35 -11.83
C PHE A 60 10.02 12.42 -12.95
N PRO A 61 11.34 12.35 -13.27
CA PRO A 61 11.82 11.45 -14.33
C PRO A 61 11.57 9.97 -14.03
N LEU A 62 11.62 9.58 -12.76
CA LEU A 62 11.31 8.22 -12.34
C LEU A 62 9.81 7.92 -12.55
N VAL A 63 8.95 8.80 -12.05
CA VAL A 63 7.49 8.67 -12.19
C VAL A 63 7.11 8.57 -13.65
N SER A 64 7.59 9.50 -14.48
CA SER A 64 7.30 9.52 -15.91
C SER A 64 7.75 8.22 -16.59
N GLY A 65 8.94 7.71 -16.26
CA GLY A 65 9.44 6.46 -16.80
C GLY A 65 8.57 5.24 -16.45
N CYS A 66 8.14 5.15 -15.19
CA CYS A 66 7.30 4.05 -14.70
C CYS A 66 5.86 4.15 -15.21
N MET A 67 5.24 5.33 -15.17
CA MET A 67 3.87 5.54 -15.62
C MET A 67 3.73 5.37 -17.13
N ARG A 68 4.74 5.75 -17.92
CA ARG A 68 4.73 5.48 -19.36
C ARG A 68 4.59 3.99 -19.67
N ILE A 69 5.21 3.11 -18.87
CA ILE A 69 5.08 1.66 -19.05
C ILE A 69 3.63 1.22 -18.82
N LEU A 70 3.06 1.54 -17.65
CA LEU A 70 1.70 1.15 -17.32
C LEU A 70 0.64 1.78 -18.23
N MET A 71 0.85 3.02 -18.67
CA MET A 71 -0.06 3.70 -19.60
C MET A 71 0.05 3.14 -21.03
N SER A 72 1.20 2.58 -21.42
CA SER A 72 1.42 2.15 -22.81
C SER A 72 0.49 1.03 -23.27
N VAL A 73 -0.08 0.26 -22.33
CA VAL A 73 -1.00 -0.84 -22.63
C VAL A 73 -2.46 -0.38 -22.81
N GLY A 74 -2.79 0.87 -22.46
CA GLY A 74 -4.15 1.41 -22.59
C GLY A 74 -5.20 0.76 -21.69
N ILE A 75 -4.78 -0.01 -20.67
CA ILE A 75 -5.67 -0.66 -19.70
C ILE A 75 -5.88 0.28 -18.51
N PRO A 76 -7.13 0.53 -18.07
CA PRO A 76 -7.39 1.43 -16.94
C PRO A 76 -6.79 0.90 -15.64
N ILE A 77 -6.31 1.82 -14.81
CA ILE A 77 -5.68 1.52 -13.53
C ILE A 77 -6.54 2.08 -12.41
N TYR A 78 -7.01 1.22 -11.53
CA TYR A 78 -7.70 1.58 -10.30
C TYR A 78 -6.80 1.32 -9.11
N ALA A 79 -6.78 2.21 -8.12
CA ALA A 79 -5.91 2.06 -6.97
C ALA A 79 -6.55 2.56 -5.68
N VAL A 80 -5.99 2.12 -4.55
CA VAL A 80 -6.15 2.82 -3.26
C VAL A 80 -4.81 3.44 -2.87
N ALA A 81 -4.83 4.49 -2.05
CA ALA A 81 -3.61 5.09 -1.52
C ALA A 81 -3.08 4.29 -0.32
N GLY A 82 -1.80 3.96 -0.35
CA GLY A 82 -1.10 3.40 0.81
C GLY A 82 -0.49 4.47 1.70
N ASN A 83 0.14 4.06 2.80
CA ASN A 83 0.71 5.00 3.76
C ASN A 83 1.91 5.78 3.20
N HIS A 84 2.66 5.22 2.26
CA HIS A 84 3.79 5.91 1.62
C HIS A 84 3.36 6.93 0.55
N ASP A 85 2.16 6.78 0.00
CA ASP A 85 1.62 7.67 -1.02
C ASP A 85 1.15 9.03 -0.46
N MET A 86 1.18 9.20 0.88
CA MET A 86 0.57 10.32 1.61
C MET A 86 1.52 10.96 2.63
N TYR A 87 1.35 12.26 2.88
CA TYR A 87 2.09 12.93 3.95
C TYR A 87 1.50 12.60 5.31
N ALA A 88 2.38 12.31 6.28
CA ALA A 88 2.01 12.01 7.67
C ALA A 88 0.93 10.92 7.80
N TYR A 89 0.81 10.03 6.81
CA TYR A 89 -0.17 8.95 6.77
C TYR A 89 -1.64 9.42 6.84
N SER A 90 -1.91 10.62 6.31
CA SER A 90 -3.23 11.25 6.31
C SER A 90 -3.80 11.34 4.88
N PRO A 91 -4.99 10.73 4.63
CA PRO A 91 -5.73 10.88 3.37
C PRO A 91 -5.99 12.33 2.94
N ASP A 92 -6.14 13.26 3.89
CA ASP A 92 -6.39 14.69 3.61
C ASP A 92 -5.24 15.36 2.85
N THR A 93 -4.07 14.70 2.78
CA THR A 93 -2.89 15.22 2.10
C THR A 93 -2.74 14.71 0.67
N LEU A 94 -3.57 13.76 0.24
CA LEU A 94 -3.42 13.02 -1.01
C LEU A 94 -3.39 13.95 -2.24
N ASP A 95 -4.19 15.00 -2.27
CA ASP A 95 -4.22 15.99 -3.37
C ASP A 95 -2.90 16.72 -3.59
N ARG A 96 -1.99 16.69 -2.59
CA ARG A 96 -0.67 17.34 -2.64
C ARG A 96 0.45 16.37 -3.04
N THR A 97 0.12 15.12 -3.35
CA THR A 97 1.10 14.07 -3.62
C THR A 97 1.13 13.72 -5.11
N MET A 98 2.13 12.94 -5.51
CA MET A 98 2.22 12.44 -6.88
C MET A 98 1.06 11.53 -7.24
N LEU A 99 0.58 10.71 -6.30
CA LEU A 99 -0.57 9.84 -6.54
C LEU A 99 -1.84 10.68 -6.77
N GLY A 100 -2.09 11.69 -5.94
CA GLY A 100 -3.20 12.63 -6.14
C GLY A 100 -3.09 13.41 -7.45
N PHE A 101 -1.89 13.87 -7.82
CA PHE A 101 -1.66 14.53 -9.11
C PHE A 101 -2.00 13.61 -10.30
N LEU A 102 -1.54 12.35 -10.30
CA LEU A 102 -1.87 11.39 -11.35
C LEU A 102 -3.37 11.06 -11.38
N SER A 103 -4.02 11.06 -10.22
CA SER A 103 -5.46 10.81 -10.14
C SER A 103 -6.30 11.96 -10.69
N ASN A 104 -5.93 13.20 -10.35
CA ASN A 104 -6.57 14.40 -10.91
C ASN A 104 -6.42 14.53 -12.44
N LEU A 105 -5.43 13.86 -13.03
CA LEU A 105 -5.25 13.75 -14.48
C LEU A 105 -5.92 12.53 -15.12
N ASN A 106 -6.67 11.73 -14.34
CA ASN A 106 -7.28 10.47 -14.77
C ASN A 106 -6.28 9.44 -15.33
N ILE A 107 -5.02 9.51 -14.90
CA ILE A 107 -4.01 8.50 -15.24
C ILE A 107 -4.20 7.26 -14.36
N ILE A 108 -4.55 7.47 -13.09
CA ILE A 108 -4.92 6.42 -12.13
C ILE A 108 -6.23 6.83 -11.46
N SER A 109 -7.24 5.97 -11.50
CA SER A 109 -8.50 6.23 -10.81
C SER A 109 -8.42 5.73 -9.37
N LEU A 110 -8.45 6.65 -8.40
CA LEU A 110 -8.48 6.26 -6.99
C LEU A 110 -9.89 5.85 -6.59
N LEU A 111 -10.03 4.66 -6.00
CA LEU A 111 -11.28 4.21 -5.39
C LEU A 111 -11.42 4.89 -4.04
N GLN A 112 -12.22 5.94 -3.98
CA GLN A 112 -12.47 6.67 -2.73
C GLN A 112 -13.25 5.79 -1.75
N PRO A 113 -13.00 5.92 -0.44
CA PRO A 113 -13.84 5.30 0.58
C PRO A 113 -15.32 5.62 0.36
N GLU A 114 -16.19 4.65 0.66
CA GLU A 114 -17.67 4.71 0.48
C GLU A 114 -18.18 4.77 -0.97
N GLU A 115 -17.32 5.09 -1.94
CA GLU A 115 -17.67 5.07 -3.36
C GLU A 115 -17.71 3.64 -3.93
N ARG A 116 -18.62 3.44 -4.89
CA ARG A 116 -18.76 2.19 -5.66
C ARG A 116 -18.53 2.49 -7.12
N LEU A 117 -17.48 1.93 -7.67
CA LEU A 117 -17.23 1.93 -9.11
C LEU A 117 -17.73 0.61 -9.70
N TYR A 118 -18.39 0.66 -10.85
CA TYR A 118 -18.88 -0.54 -11.53
C TYR A 118 -18.14 -0.73 -12.84
N LEU A 119 -17.51 -1.90 -12.99
CA LEU A 119 -17.04 -2.40 -14.27
C LEU A 119 -18.11 -3.35 -14.81
N SER A 120 -18.48 -3.23 -16.07
CA SER A 120 -19.45 -4.14 -16.69
C SER A 120 -19.01 -4.51 -18.10
N ASP A 121 -19.12 -5.81 -18.41
CA ASP A 121 -19.12 -6.31 -19.78
C ASP A 121 -20.46 -6.99 -20.08
N ASP A 122 -20.62 -7.59 -21.26
CA ASP A 122 -21.88 -8.26 -21.65
C ASP A 122 -22.23 -9.48 -20.77
N ARG A 123 -21.32 -9.92 -19.90
CA ARG A 123 -21.43 -11.16 -19.13
C ARG A 123 -21.64 -10.89 -17.65
N VAL A 124 -20.87 -9.96 -17.08
CA VAL A 124 -20.84 -9.71 -15.63
C VAL A 124 -20.68 -8.23 -15.31
N ARG A 125 -21.27 -7.83 -14.18
CA ARG A 125 -21.06 -6.55 -13.51
C ARG A 125 -20.29 -6.75 -12.21
N VAL A 126 -19.13 -6.11 -12.11
CA VAL A 126 -18.24 -6.16 -10.94
C VAL A 126 -18.24 -4.80 -10.24
N GLN A 127 -18.58 -4.81 -8.96
CA GLN A 127 -18.44 -3.65 -8.05
C GLN A 127 -17.01 -3.61 -7.53
N LEU A 128 -16.35 -2.45 -7.65
CA LEU A 128 -15.07 -2.14 -7.04
C LEU A 128 -15.28 -1.09 -5.93
N THR A 129 -14.70 -1.37 -4.78
CA THR A 129 -14.65 -0.46 -3.62
C THR A 129 -13.24 -0.41 -3.07
N GLY A 130 -12.87 0.68 -2.42
CA GLY A 130 -11.51 0.89 -1.92
C GLY A 130 -11.48 1.55 -0.55
N GLN A 131 -10.52 1.12 0.28
CA GLN A 131 -10.17 1.77 1.53
C GLN A 131 -8.69 2.16 1.49
N HIS A 132 -8.43 3.47 1.51
CA HIS A 132 -7.08 4.00 1.65
C HIS A 132 -6.55 3.71 3.05
N PHE A 133 -5.22 3.68 3.19
CA PHE A 133 -4.61 3.70 4.51
C PHE A 133 -5.06 4.94 5.27
N HIS A 134 -5.32 4.80 6.57
CA HIS A 134 -5.36 5.91 7.50
C HIS A 134 -4.89 5.45 8.87
N HIS A 135 -4.47 6.38 9.74
CA HIS A 135 -3.93 6.04 11.05
C HIS A 135 -4.86 5.15 11.92
N ALA A 136 -6.18 5.25 11.79
CA ALA A 136 -7.10 4.42 12.57
C ALA A 136 -7.31 2.99 12.01
N ILE A 137 -6.80 2.68 10.80
CA ILE A 137 -6.99 1.36 10.19
C ILE A 137 -6.27 0.33 11.06
N ASP A 138 -6.89 -0.83 11.26
CA ASP A 138 -6.41 -1.89 12.16
C ASP A 138 -6.34 -1.52 13.66
N ARG A 139 -6.85 -0.34 14.03
CA ARG A 139 -6.95 0.13 15.43
C ARG A 139 -8.39 0.36 15.87
N ARG A 140 -9.30 0.57 14.93
CA ARG A 140 -10.75 0.73 15.17
C ARG A 140 -11.51 -0.54 14.77
N ASP A 141 -12.84 -0.48 14.83
CA ASP A 141 -13.70 -1.56 14.35
C ASP A 141 -13.39 -1.91 12.88
N PRO A 142 -12.93 -3.14 12.58
CA PRO A 142 -12.60 -3.57 11.22
C PRO A 142 -13.75 -3.44 10.22
N VAL A 143 -15.00 -3.49 10.68
CA VAL A 143 -16.17 -3.39 9.80
C VAL A 143 -16.20 -2.06 9.05
N LEU A 144 -15.68 -0.99 9.66
CA LEU A 144 -15.65 0.33 9.03
C LEU A 144 -14.69 0.43 7.84
N ASP A 145 -13.67 -0.43 7.80
CA ASP A 145 -12.55 -0.33 6.85
C ASP A 145 -12.50 -1.47 5.84
N TYR A 146 -13.03 -2.64 6.21
CA TYR A 146 -12.87 -3.87 5.43
C TYR A 146 -14.20 -4.50 5.01
N CYS A 147 -15.34 -4.00 5.51
CA CYS A 147 -16.66 -4.53 5.16
C CYS A 147 -17.41 -3.59 4.23
N VAL A 148 -17.97 -4.16 3.17
CA VAL A 148 -18.77 -3.43 2.18
C VAL A 148 -20.01 -4.22 1.81
N ASP A 149 -21.08 -3.53 1.43
CA ASP A 149 -22.28 -4.16 0.88
C ASP A 149 -22.10 -4.45 -0.62
N LYS A 150 -22.66 -5.57 -1.06
CA LYS A 150 -22.73 -5.98 -2.46
C LYS A 150 -24.04 -5.44 -3.06
N VAL A 151 -23.92 -4.40 -3.89
CA VAL A 151 -25.09 -3.66 -4.38
C VAL A 151 -25.11 -3.69 -5.90
N ASP A 152 -26.17 -4.28 -6.47
CA ASP A 152 -26.47 -4.21 -7.91
C ASP A 152 -25.31 -4.70 -8.81
N CYS A 153 -24.68 -5.81 -8.41
CA CYS A 153 -23.60 -6.45 -9.16
C CYS A 153 -23.60 -7.97 -9.00
N ASP A 154 -22.94 -8.66 -9.93
CA ASP A 154 -22.72 -10.10 -9.86
C ASP A 154 -21.58 -10.45 -8.89
N PHE A 155 -20.57 -9.59 -8.82
CA PHE A 155 -19.41 -9.75 -7.93
C PHE A 155 -19.02 -8.41 -7.27
N ALA A 156 -18.60 -8.45 -6.01
CA ALA A 156 -18.04 -7.33 -5.28
C ALA A 156 -16.57 -7.59 -4.91
N VAL A 157 -15.70 -6.65 -5.26
CA VAL A 157 -14.28 -6.65 -4.94
C VAL A 157 -13.98 -5.43 -4.06
N HIS A 158 -13.32 -5.67 -2.94
CA HIS A 158 -12.88 -4.63 -2.01
C HIS A 158 -11.36 -4.62 -1.91
N MET A 159 -10.72 -3.47 -2.14
CA MET A 159 -9.29 -3.27 -1.93
C MET A 159 -9.06 -2.47 -0.65
N ALA A 160 -8.20 -2.93 0.24
CA ALA A 160 -7.86 -2.19 1.45
C ALA A 160 -6.34 -2.13 1.65
N HIS A 161 -5.83 -0.93 1.93
CA HIS A 161 -4.43 -0.73 2.33
C HIS A 161 -4.29 -0.67 3.84
N GLY A 162 -4.32 -1.83 4.48
CA GLY A 162 -4.05 -2.02 5.90
C GLY A 162 -3.51 -3.42 6.19
N MET A 163 -3.11 -3.67 7.44
CA MET A 163 -2.57 -4.94 7.93
C MET A 163 -3.67 -6.00 8.13
N LEU A 164 -4.43 -6.30 7.08
CA LEU A 164 -5.34 -7.45 7.07
C LEU A 164 -4.53 -8.75 6.95
N LEU A 165 -4.73 -9.70 7.86
CA LEU A 165 -3.90 -10.90 7.96
C LEU A 165 -4.72 -12.17 8.18
N ASN A 166 -4.17 -13.30 7.74
CA ASN A 166 -4.77 -14.62 7.91
C ASN A 166 -4.45 -15.29 9.25
N LYS A 167 -3.60 -14.68 10.07
CA LYS A 167 -3.19 -15.21 11.38
C LYS A 167 -2.64 -14.07 12.25
N PRO A 168 -2.62 -14.24 13.58
CA PRO A 168 -2.04 -13.28 14.49
C PRO A 168 -0.61 -12.88 14.10
N PHE A 169 -0.31 -11.60 14.29
CA PHE A 169 1.01 -11.01 14.06
C PHE A 169 1.65 -10.57 15.39
N PHE A 170 2.77 -9.85 15.31
CA PHE A 170 3.47 -9.37 16.50
C PHE A 170 2.56 -8.45 17.34
N LYS A 171 2.60 -8.65 18.66
CA LYS A 171 1.66 -8.06 19.62
C LYS A 171 1.61 -6.53 19.62
N ASP A 172 2.70 -5.88 19.22
CA ASP A 172 2.85 -4.42 19.28
C ASP A 172 2.54 -3.72 17.95
N THR A 173 2.21 -4.47 16.89
CA THR A 173 1.80 -3.94 15.59
C THR A 173 0.29 -4.07 15.45
N PRO A 174 -0.47 -3.00 15.18
CA PRO A 174 -1.88 -3.10 14.86
C PRO A 174 -2.10 -3.95 13.60
N TYR A 175 -3.09 -4.85 13.66
CA TYR A 175 -3.51 -5.67 12.53
C TYR A 175 -4.97 -6.06 12.69
N THR A 176 -5.60 -6.38 11.57
CA THR A 176 -6.96 -6.95 11.50
C THR A 176 -6.86 -8.39 11.03
N LEU A 177 -7.61 -9.31 11.66
CA LEU A 177 -7.70 -10.69 11.19
C LEU A 177 -8.87 -10.87 10.23
N ILE A 178 -8.68 -11.72 9.22
CA ILE A 178 -9.73 -12.09 8.26
C ILE A 178 -10.99 -12.61 8.98
N GLU A 179 -10.84 -13.34 10.10
CA GLU A 179 -11.97 -13.84 10.90
C GLU A 179 -12.84 -12.72 11.51
N GLN A 180 -12.30 -11.52 11.67
CA GLN A 180 -13.04 -10.35 12.15
C GLN A 180 -13.82 -9.63 11.04
N VAL A 181 -13.56 -9.98 9.77
CA VAL A 181 -14.11 -9.32 8.58
C VAL A 181 -15.06 -10.25 7.82
N ALA A 182 -14.66 -11.52 7.63
CA ALA A 182 -15.37 -12.49 6.79
C ALA A 182 -16.86 -12.68 7.14
N PRO A 183 -17.29 -12.66 8.42
CA PRO A 183 -18.70 -12.76 8.77
C PRO A 183 -19.55 -11.54 8.35
N PHE A 184 -18.93 -10.37 8.15
CA PHE A 184 -19.65 -9.09 8.02
C PHE A 184 -19.56 -8.45 6.63
N THR A 185 -18.46 -8.64 5.90
CA THR A 185 -18.33 -8.07 4.54
C THR A 185 -19.17 -8.83 3.53
N GLU A 186 -19.80 -8.17 2.56
CA GLU A 186 -20.46 -8.83 1.43
C GLU A 186 -19.56 -8.92 0.18
N ALA A 187 -18.31 -8.45 0.27
CA ALA A 187 -17.34 -8.61 -0.81
C ALA A 187 -17.08 -10.10 -1.08
N ASP A 188 -17.20 -10.50 -2.36
CA ASP A 188 -16.80 -11.84 -2.80
C ASP A 188 -15.27 -11.98 -2.78
N VAL A 189 -14.55 -10.88 -3.02
CA VAL A 189 -13.09 -10.81 -2.96
C VAL A 189 -12.63 -9.61 -2.14
N THR A 190 -11.83 -9.85 -1.11
CA THR A 190 -11.08 -8.80 -0.39
C THR A 190 -9.60 -8.91 -0.72
N LEU A 191 -9.06 -7.86 -1.33
CA LEU A 191 -7.68 -7.72 -1.74
C LEU A 191 -6.92 -6.91 -0.69
N GLY A 192 -6.07 -7.61 0.08
CA GLY A 192 -5.20 -7.02 1.08
C GLY A 192 -3.90 -6.51 0.49
N SER A 193 -3.31 -5.53 1.17
CA SER A 193 -2.04 -4.85 0.83
C SER A 193 -1.21 -4.66 2.10
N HIS A 194 -0.15 -3.82 2.09
CA HIS A 194 0.62 -3.36 3.25
C HIS A 194 1.46 -4.44 3.97
N ALA A 195 0.91 -5.64 4.16
CA ALA A 195 1.65 -6.83 4.55
C ALA A 195 2.52 -7.31 3.36
N HIS A 196 3.72 -6.74 3.22
CA HIS A 196 4.61 -6.95 2.06
C HIS A 196 4.94 -8.41 1.73
N PHE A 197 4.85 -9.32 2.70
CA PHE A 197 5.11 -10.74 2.48
C PHE A 197 3.92 -11.47 1.85
N GLY A 198 2.74 -10.86 1.90
CA GLY A 198 1.47 -11.47 1.53
C GLY A 198 1.09 -12.64 2.43
N TYR A 199 0.04 -13.34 2.03
CA TYR A 199 -0.40 -14.59 2.64
C TYR A 199 -1.02 -15.51 1.57
N PRO A 200 -1.07 -16.83 1.80
CA PRO A 200 -1.85 -17.74 0.96
C PRO A 200 -3.32 -17.30 0.93
N GLU A 201 -4.01 -17.56 -0.18
CA GLU A 201 -5.45 -17.33 -0.28
C GLU A 201 -6.20 -17.94 0.91
N VAL A 202 -7.20 -17.22 1.39
CA VAL A 202 -8.09 -17.71 2.45
C VAL A 202 -9.51 -17.67 1.94
N TRP A 203 -10.18 -18.82 2.02
CA TRP A 203 -11.62 -18.93 1.83
C TRP A 203 -12.29 -18.96 3.20
N ALA A 204 -13.11 -17.95 3.50
CA ALA A 204 -13.85 -17.83 4.76
C ALA A 204 -15.25 -17.30 4.47
N GLU A 205 -16.29 -17.92 5.04
CA GLU A 205 -17.70 -17.57 4.78
C GLU A 205 -18.06 -17.52 3.28
N GLY A 206 -17.45 -18.40 2.47
CA GLY A 206 -17.64 -18.43 1.01
C GLY A 206 -16.97 -17.31 0.23
N LYS A 207 -16.17 -16.45 0.90
CA LYS A 207 -15.51 -15.27 0.34
C LYS A 207 -14.01 -15.48 0.25
N LEU A 208 -13.37 -14.82 -0.71
CA LEU A 208 -11.96 -14.96 -1.01
C LEU A 208 -11.15 -13.77 -0.47
N PHE A 209 -10.11 -14.05 0.30
CA PHE A 209 -9.16 -13.06 0.79
C PHE A 209 -7.78 -13.35 0.22
N ILE A 210 -7.19 -12.36 -0.46
CA ILE A 210 -5.89 -12.51 -1.12
C ILE A 210 -4.99 -11.32 -0.84
N ASN A 211 -3.72 -11.59 -0.54
CA ASN A 211 -2.64 -10.62 -0.63
C ASN A 211 -1.42 -11.30 -1.28
N PRO A 212 -1.02 -10.93 -2.50
CA PRO A 212 0.11 -11.55 -3.19
C PRO A 212 1.48 -11.17 -2.60
N GLY A 213 1.50 -10.17 -1.72
CA GLY A 213 2.70 -9.48 -1.24
C GLY A 213 3.19 -8.44 -2.25
N SER A 214 4.19 -7.67 -1.82
CA SER A 214 4.81 -6.63 -2.63
C SER A 214 5.46 -7.20 -3.90
N VAL A 215 5.40 -6.46 -5.00
CA VAL A 215 6.09 -6.84 -6.25
C VAL A 215 7.62 -6.79 -6.14
N VAL A 216 8.15 -6.21 -5.06
CA VAL A 216 9.57 -6.06 -4.75
C VAL A 216 9.92 -6.61 -3.37
N ARG A 217 11.19 -7.00 -3.17
CA ARG A 217 11.72 -7.33 -1.84
C ARG A 217 12.36 -6.09 -1.22
N LEU A 218 12.05 -5.85 0.04
CA LEU A 218 12.51 -4.67 0.80
C LEU A 218 13.21 -5.06 2.11
N SER A 219 12.98 -6.28 2.58
CA SER A 219 13.49 -6.83 3.82
C SER A 219 14.50 -7.95 3.58
N HIS A 220 15.43 -8.10 4.50
CA HIS A 220 16.36 -9.24 4.58
C HIS A 220 15.83 -10.40 5.44
N GLN A 221 14.54 -10.37 5.77
CA GLN A 221 13.87 -11.47 6.48
C GLN A 221 13.81 -12.70 5.56
N PRO A 222 14.03 -13.93 6.08
CA PRO A 222 14.01 -15.14 5.25
C PRO A 222 12.74 -15.32 4.42
N VAL A 223 11.58 -14.90 4.94
CA VAL A 223 10.31 -14.95 4.21
C VAL A 223 10.31 -14.05 2.96
N ASP A 224 10.91 -12.86 3.04
CA ASP A 224 11.00 -11.93 1.91
C ASP A 224 12.05 -12.41 0.89
N ILE A 225 13.19 -12.91 1.38
CA ILE A 225 14.26 -13.44 0.54
C ILE A 225 13.77 -14.65 -0.28
N ASN A 226 13.03 -15.56 0.36
CA ASN A 226 12.65 -16.85 -0.23
C ASN A 226 11.37 -16.80 -1.07
N ARG A 227 10.48 -15.81 -0.87
CA ARG A 227 9.27 -15.72 -1.69
C ARG A 227 9.59 -15.31 -3.13
N LEU A 228 8.73 -15.69 -4.05
CA LEU A 228 8.74 -15.19 -5.43
C LEU A 228 7.70 -14.07 -5.54
N PRO A 229 8.12 -12.82 -5.83
CA PRO A 229 7.18 -11.75 -6.15
C PRO A 229 6.23 -12.17 -7.26
N ARG A 230 4.94 -11.92 -7.06
CA ARG A 230 3.86 -12.41 -7.90
C ARG A 230 2.71 -11.41 -7.92
N ILE A 231 1.85 -11.54 -8.92
CA ILE A 231 0.60 -10.79 -9.07
C ILE A 231 -0.57 -11.77 -9.17
N VAL A 232 -1.80 -11.28 -9.13
CA VAL A 232 -3.02 -12.09 -9.18
C VAL A 232 -3.81 -11.73 -10.42
N VAL A 233 -4.27 -12.74 -11.15
CA VAL A 233 -5.31 -12.58 -12.17
C VAL A 233 -6.60 -13.12 -11.58
N LEU A 234 -7.61 -12.25 -11.46
CA LEU A 234 -8.99 -12.62 -11.14
C LEU A 234 -9.76 -12.73 -12.46
N ASP A 235 -10.55 -13.79 -12.60
CA ASP A 235 -11.39 -14.03 -13.77
C ASP A 235 -12.83 -14.28 -13.32
N PHE A 236 -13.71 -13.37 -13.73
CA PHE A 236 -15.12 -13.31 -13.36
C PHE A 236 -15.97 -13.73 -14.56
N GLU A 237 -16.69 -14.84 -14.41
CA GLU A 237 -17.65 -15.34 -15.39
C GLU A 237 -19.01 -15.53 -14.72
N PRO A 238 -20.12 -15.59 -15.48
CA PRO A 238 -21.46 -15.82 -14.91
C PRO A 238 -21.56 -17.10 -14.06
N THR A 239 -20.70 -18.08 -14.33
CA THR A 239 -20.63 -19.35 -13.60
C THR A 239 -19.84 -19.27 -12.28
N GLY A 240 -19.09 -18.20 -12.05
CA GLY A 240 -18.30 -18.01 -10.84
C GLY A 240 -16.97 -17.28 -11.06
N LEU A 241 -16.27 -17.09 -9.94
CA LEU A 241 -14.95 -16.48 -9.88
C LEU A 241 -13.86 -17.56 -9.88
N THR A 242 -12.81 -17.33 -10.66
CA THR A 242 -11.54 -18.06 -10.55
C THR A 242 -10.37 -17.10 -10.40
N PHE A 243 -9.25 -17.57 -9.86
CA PHE A 243 -8.04 -16.77 -9.74
C PHE A 243 -6.79 -17.61 -9.92
N ARG A 244 -5.68 -16.96 -10.24
CA ARG A 244 -4.35 -17.57 -10.20
C ARG A 244 -3.26 -16.55 -9.93
N TYR A 245 -2.17 -17.03 -9.36
CA TYR A 245 -0.96 -16.23 -9.22
C TYR A 245 -0.06 -16.35 -10.45
N ILE A 246 0.54 -15.24 -10.86
CA ILE A 246 1.60 -15.22 -11.87
C ILE A 246 2.87 -14.70 -11.17
N SER A 247 3.89 -15.55 -11.08
CA SER A 247 5.19 -15.16 -10.52
C SER A 247 5.97 -14.35 -11.55
N LEU A 248 6.55 -13.23 -11.11
CA LEU A 248 7.33 -12.33 -11.96
C LEU A 248 8.68 -12.96 -12.29
N GLN A 249 8.91 -13.30 -13.55
CA GLN A 249 10.16 -13.86 -14.08
C GLN A 249 11.30 -12.84 -14.04
N SER A 250 11.00 -11.55 -14.06
CA SER A 250 11.97 -10.48 -13.81
C SER A 250 12.51 -10.48 -12.36
N ALA A 251 11.86 -11.21 -11.44
CA ALA A 251 12.32 -11.31 -10.05
C ALA A 251 13.53 -12.26 -9.92
N ARG A 252 14.73 -11.70 -9.87
CA ARG A 252 15.95 -12.44 -9.52
C ARG A 252 15.83 -13.10 -8.13
N PRO A 253 16.56 -14.20 -7.86
CA PRO A 253 16.58 -14.82 -6.53
C PRO A 253 16.93 -13.81 -5.43
N GLY A 254 16.22 -13.86 -4.29
CA GLY A 254 16.39 -12.86 -3.21
C GLY A 254 17.83 -12.71 -2.73
N ARG A 255 18.54 -13.84 -2.60
CA ARG A 255 19.97 -13.90 -2.22
C ARG A 255 20.93 -13.20 -3.19
N GLU A 256 20.50 -12.90 -4.41
CA GLU A 256 21.31 -12.17 -5.40
C GLU A 256 21.12 -10.66 -5.36
N VAL A 257 20.02 -10.20 -4.74
CA VAL A 257 19.61 -8.79 -4.78
C VAL A 257 19.50 -8.16 -3.39
N ILE A 258 19.59 -8.96 -2.33
CA ILE A 258 19.57 -8.52 -0.94
C ILE A 258 20.93 -8.79 -0.29
N ASP A 259 21.50 -7.79 0.37
CA ASP A 259 22.66 -7.93 1.24
C ASP A 259 22.25 -8.62 2.55
N LEU A 260 22.89 -9.75 2.85
CA LEU A 260 22.65 -10.56 4.05
C LEU A 260 23.68 -10.30 5.15
N SER A 261 24.67 -9.43 4.91
CA SER A 261 25.79 -9.17 5.83
C SER A 261 25.50 -8.10 6.88
N GLY A 262 24.43 -7.32 6.71
CA GLY A 262 24.05 -6.21 7.58
C GLY A 262 23.10 -6.59 8.74
N PRO A 263 23.09 -5.82 9.85
CA PRO A 263 22.12 -6.01 10.92
C PRO A 263 20.69 -5.62 10.51
N ASP A 264 19.66 -6.25 11.09
CA ASP A 264 18.24 -5.91 10.86
C ASP A 264 17.88 -4.58 11.51
N VAL A 265 17.82 -3.52 10.71
CA VAL A 265 17.39 -2.19 11.18
C VAL A 265 16.12 -1.72 10.47
N SER A 266 15.54 -2.54 9.59
CA SER A 266 14.34 -2.22 8.81
C SER A 266 13.11 -2.08 9.72
N ARG A 267 12.92 -3.04 10.63
CA ARG A 267 11.80 -3.04 11.59
C ARG A 267 11.76 -1.80 12.48
N THR A 268 12.91 -1.38 12.99
CA THR A 268 12.98 -0.38 14.07
C THR A 268 12.58 1.02 13.63
N ARG A 269 12.60 1.33 12.32
CA ARG A 269 12.36 2.68 11.82
C ARG A 269 10.91 2.89 11.40
N GLU A 270 10.31 1.95 10.67
CA GLU A 270 8.92 2.03 10.19
C GLU A 270 7.93 1.96 11.36
N GLU A 271 8.12 1.02 12.30
CA GLU A 271 7.30 0.88 13.51
C GLU A 271 7.37 2.14 14.40
N CYS A 272 8.55 2.77 14.49
CA CYS A 272 8.73 4.01 15.25
C CYS A 272 7.97 5.20 14.65
N ILE A 273 7.96 5.35 13.32
CA ILE A 273 7.35 6.51 12.65
C ILE A 273 5.82 6.36 12.63
N THR A 274 5.30 5.17 12.32
CA THR A 274 3.85 4.88 12.37
C THR A 274 3.31 4.95 13.80
N GLY A 275 4.10 4.50 14.79
CA GLY A 275 3.77 4.63 16.21
C GLY A 275 3.71 6.09 16.67
N LEU A 276 4.67 6.92 16.27
CA LEU A 276 4.64 8.36 16.54
C LEU A 276 3.39 9.01 15.93
N ALA A 277 3.12 8.81 14.63
CA ALA A 277 1.96 9.41 13.96
C ALA A 277 0.61 8.99 14.58
N GLY A 278 0.47 7.73 15.00
CA GLY A 278 -0.71 7.25 15.72
C GLY A 278 -0.89 7.86 17.12
N THR A 279 0.18 8.33 17.75
CA THR A 279 0.11 9.00 19.07
C THR A 279 -0.41 10.45 18.97
N TYR A 280 -0.37 11.05 17.77
CA TYR A 280 -0.75 12.45 17.53
C TYR A 280 -2.05 12.60 16.73
N GLY A 281 -2.73 11.49 16.38
CA GLY A 281 -3.87 11.46 15.45
C GLY A 281 -5.26 11.73 16.05
N GLU A 282 -5.40 11.98 17.35
CA GLU A 282 -6.72 12.24 17.95
C GLU A 282 -6.92 13.73 18.32
N GLY A 283 -7.74 14.41 17.51
CA GLY A 283 -8.44 15.65 17.86
C GLY A 283 -7.68 16.98 17.66
N PRO A 284 -8.38 18.13 17.68
CA PRO A 284 -7.80 19.46 17.51
C PRO A 284 -7.05 19.84 18.79
N VAL A 285 -5.93 19.19 19.05
CA VAL A 285 -5.00 19.59 20.07
C VAL A 285 -3.76 20.04 19.33
N VAL A 286 -3.65 21.36 19.20
CA VAL A 286 -2.35 22.03 19.16
C VAL A 286 -1.61 21.57 20.42
N ARG A 287 -0.96 20.40 20.38
CA ARG A 287 0.06 20.08 21.35
C ARG A 287 1.16 21.08 21.07
N ASP A 288 1.45 21.91 22.07
CA ASP A 288 2.55 22.85 22.07
C ASP A 288 3.79 22.12 21.54
N LEU A 289 4.39 22.62 20.45
CA LEU A 289 5.56 22.02 19.79
C LEU A 289 6.67 21.65 20.80
N LYS A 290 6.68 22.37 21.92
CA LYS A 290 7.49 22.14 23.11
C LYS A 290 7.32 20.74 23.70
N GLY A 291 6.09 20.29 23.92
CA GLY A 291 5.79 18.97 24.47
C GLY A 291 6.21 17.83 23.53
N THR A 292 6.07 18.03 22.22
CA THR A 292 6.56 17.08 21.21
C THR A 292 8.09 16.96 21.23
N LEU A 293 8.80 18.07 21.43
CA LEU A 293 10.26 18.10 21.57
C LEU A 293 10.74 17.44 22.87
N ASP A 294 9.97 17.59 23.95
CA ASP A 294 10.27 16.97 25.24
C ASP A 294 10.20 15.44 25.14
N ASP A 295 9.11 14.89 24.59
CA ASP A 295 8.91 13.44 24.42
C ASP A 295 9.95 12.78 23.50
N VAL A 296 10.34 13.47 22.42
CA VAL A 296 11.38 13.00 21.48
C VAL A 296 12.76 13.02 22.13
N SER A 297 13.02 13.97 23.04
CA SER A 297 14.29 14.08 23.75
C SER A 297 14.46 13.06 24.87
N GLU A 298 13.37 12.64 25.51
CA GLU A 298 13.42 11.64 26.58
C GLU A 298 13.57 10.22 26.05
N LYS A 299 13.02 9.94 24.86
CA LYS A 299 13.05 8.60 24.25
C LYS A 299 14.31 8.32 23.41
N ARG A 300 15.19 9.30 23.20
CA ARG A 300 16.45 9.14 22.43
C ARG A 300 17.62 9.94 23.01
N THR A 301 18.84 9.51 22.68
CA THR A 301 20.12 10.23 22.87
C THR A 301 20.23 11.47 21.97
N VAL A 302 19.19 12.32 21.91
CA VAL A 302 19.29 13.64 21.28
C VAL A 302 20.01 14.54 22.28
N SER A 303 21.12 15.16 21.85
CA SER A 303 21.87 16.03 22.75
C SER A 303 21.02 17.24 23.14
N ARG A 304 21.17 17.67 24.40
CA ARG A 304 20.44 18.82 24.96
C ARG A 304 20.59 20.08 24.08
N ALA A 305 21.76 20.24 23.45
CA ALA A 305 22.03 21.34 22.52
C ALA A 305 21.12 21.36 21.29
N VAL A 306 20.76 20.19 20.72
CA VAL A 306 19.85 20.11 19.57
C VAL A 306 18.42 20.46 19.97
N LYS A 307 18.00 20.02 21.16
CA LYS A 307 16.68 20.35 21.72
C LYS A 307 16.55 21.85 21.97
N ASP A 308 17.55 22.44 22.62
CA ASP A 308 17.55 23.86 22.97
C ASP A 308 17.54 24.74 21.70
N GLU A 309 18.26 24.35 20.65
CA GLU A 309 18.24 25.08 19.37
C GLU A 309 16.90 24.95 18.63
N ALA A 310 16.28 23.76 18.63
CA ALA A 310 14.96 23.58 18.05
C ALA A 310 13.91 24.46 18.74
N LEU A 311 13.92 24.50 20.07
CA LEU A 311 13.06 25.38 20.88
C LEU A 311 13.30 26.86 20.57
N ARG A 312 14.57 27.28 20.45
CA ARG A 312 14.93 28.65 20.09
C ARG A 312 14.40 29.06 18.73
N LEU A 313 14.48 28.17 17.73
CA LEU A 313 13.97 28.43 16.38
C LEU A 313 12.45 28.59 16.39
N ILE A 314 11.74 27.74 17.11
CA ILE A 314 10.27 27.81 17.24
C ILE A 314 9.85 29.15 17.86
N ASP A 315 10.49 29.54 18.96
CA ASP A 315 10.23 30.83 19.62
C ASP A 315 10.59 32.04 18.76
N LYS A 316 11.59 31.92 17.88
CA LYS A 316 11.97 32.97 16.93
C LYS A 316 10.88 33.11 15.86
N TYR A 317 10.51 32.02 15.19
CA TYR A 317 9.50 32.06 14.12
C TYR A 317 8.12 32.46 14.62
N ARG A 318 7.78 32.15 15.87
CA ARG A 318 6.53 32.57 16.50
C ARG A 318 6.49 34.08 16.77
N ARG A 319 7.63 34.67 17.15
CA ARG A 319 7.78 36.13 17.32
C ARG A 319 7.83 36.89 16.01
N ASP A 320 8.38 36.28 14.96
CA ASP A 320 8.44 36.88 13.61
C ASP A 320 7.08 36.80 12.88
N ALA A 321 6.10 36.04 13.41
CA ALA A 321 4.76 35.85 12.86
C ALA A 321 3.64 36.64 13.58
N GLU A 322 3.96 37.31 14.68
CA GLU A 322 3.12 38.30 15.39
C GLU A 322 3.47 39.73 14.99
#